data_AF-A0A671P0P3-F1
#
_entry.id   AF-A0A671P0P3-F1
#
_cell.length_a   1.000
_cell.length_b   1.000
_cell.length_c   1.000
_cell.angle_alpha   90.00
_cell.angle_beta   90.00
_cell.angle_gamma   90.00
#
_symmetry.space_group_name_H-M   'P 1'
#
loop_
_entity.id
_entity.type
_entity.pdbx_description
1 polymer ?
#
loop_
_entity_poly.entity_id
_entity_poly.type
_entity_poly.pdbx_seq_one_letter_code
_entity_poly.pdbx_strand_id
1 'polypeptide(L)'
;MTSTVHLEIVGLLNKHNFQIAKSIAEVKHSPSPVINTIYVYNAIVNVLWALYKALAEEYYTSNLRSTGHTFVYMDIESGGEAFGRLLFELFSDVCPKTCKNFKTLCSGEAGLSKSNLELSYKGSIFHRVLPNGWLQGRDISPERKGIGGESIYGPTFEDENFVVSHNKRGILGMVNQGAHSNSSQFYITLQPTSWMDHKYVAFGQLVEGTEVLKRLEAVPTYNERPKQNCKIAACGVFEP
;
A
#
# COMPACT_ATOMS: atom_id res chain seq x y z
N MET A 1 -13.78 43.26 7.72
CA MET A 1 -12.31 43.49 7.74
C MET A 1 -11.65 42.17 8.14
N THR A 2 -10.54 41.80 7.51
CA THR A 2 -9.70 40.67 7.95
C THR A 2 -8.57 41.22 8.81
N SER A 3 -8.15 40.46 9.82
CA SER A 3 -7.03 40.78 10.68
C SER A 3 -6.01 39.65 10.57
N THR A 4 -4.75 39.98 10.32
CA THR A 4 -3.68 38.98 10.22
C THR A 4 -3.24 38.59 11.63
N VAL A 5 -3.25 37.29 11.94
CA VAL A 5 -2.69 36.76 13.18
C VAL A 5 -1.41 36.03 12.82
N HIS A 6 -0.28 36.56 13.28
CA HIS A 6 1.01 35.91 13.15
C HIS A 6 1.16 34.87 14.25
N LEU A 7 1.38 33.61 13.87
CA LEU A 7 1.54 32.49 14.79
C LEU A 7 2.94 31.92 14.64
N GLU A 8 3.85 32.32 15.53
CA GLU A 8 5.17 31.70 15.61
C GLU A 8 5.06 30.42 16.44
N ILE A 9 5.30 29.27 15.82
CA ILE A 9 5.24 27.97 16.50
C ILE A 9 6.63 27.38 16.56
N VAL A 10 7.14 27.20 17.77
CA VAL A 10 8.44 26.57 18.03
C VAL A 10 8.18 25.10 18.37
N GLY A 11 8.58 24.19 17.48
CA GLY A 11 8.37 22.75 17.64
C GLY A 11 9.66 22.02 18.01
N LEU A 12 9.56 21.07 18.96
CA LEU A 12 10.62 20.11 19.29
C LEU A 12 10.49 18.89 18.36
N LEU A 13 11.51 18.63 17.53
CA LEU A 13 11.44 17.59 16.49
C LEU A 13 12.18 16.30 16.82
N ASN A 14 13.12 16.33 17.78
CA ASN A 14 13.63 15.16 18.49
C ASN A 14 14.59 15.62 19.61
N LYS A 15 15.06 14.70 20.47
CA LYS A 15 16.00 15.00 21.58
C LYS A 15 17.25 15.83 21.20
N HIS A 16 17.56 15.98 19.91
CA HIS A 16 18.78 16.62 19.43
C HIS A 16 18.60 17.73 18.37
N ASN A 17 17.40 17.97 17.82
CA ASN A 17 17.17 19.01 16.80
C ASN A 17 15.89 19.81 17.07
N PHE A 18 16.03 21.14 17.14
CA PHE A 18 14.92 22.10 17.14
C PHE A 18 14.73 22.64 15.72
N GLN A 19 13.49 22.70 15.23
CA GLN A 19 13.17 23.56 14.09
C GLN A 19 12.08 24.55 14.48
N ILE A 20 12.25 25.80 14.06
CA ILE A 20 11.28 26.87 14.25
C ILE A 20 10.46 26.95 12.97
N ALA A 21 9.16 26.63 13.06
CA ALA A 21 8.24 26.77 11.94
C ALA A 21 7.42 28.05 12.13
N LYS A 22 7.69 29.07 11.31
CA LYS A 22 6.88 30.28 11.27
C LYS A 22 5.68 30.06 10.37
N SER A 23 4.47 30.24 10.90
CA SER A 23 3.25 30.17 10.12
C SER A 23 2.40 31.43 10.32
N ILE A 24 1.61 31.77 9.30
CA ILE A 24 0.77 32.98 9.29
C ILE A 24 -0.65 32.53 8.97
N ALA A 25 -1.61 32.97 9.78
CA ALA A 25 -3.02 32.74 9.51
C ALA A 25 -3.76 34.07 9.37
N GLU A 26 -4.53 34.21 8.29
CA GLU A 26 -5.47 35.31 8.15
C GLU A 26 -6.78 34.97 8.87
N VAL A 27 -7.24 35.88 9.73
CA VAL A 27 -8.42 35.65 10.57
C VAL A 27 -9.51 36.66 10.19
N LYS A 28 -10.74 36.18 10.02
CA LYS A 28 -11.90 37.05 9.77
C LYS A 28 -12.25 37.84 11.02
N HIS A 29 -12.80 39.05 10.86
CA HIS A 29 -13.26 39.87 11.97
C HIS A 29 -14.79 39.97 11.99
N SER A 30 -15.35 39.95 13.21
CA SER A 30 -16.77 40.07 13.54
C SER A 30 -16.95 41.19 14.59
N PRO A 31 -18.11 41.88 14.62
CA PRO A 31 -18.43 42.82 15.69
C PRO A 31 -18.54 42.17 17.07
N SER A 32 -18.79 40.85 17.12
CA SER A 32 -18.88 40.09 18.38
C SER A 32 -17.49 39.65 18.85
N PRO A 33 -17.06 40.05 20.06
CA PRO A 33 -15.80 39.60 20.65
C PRO A 33 -15.73 38.08 20.78
N VAL A 34 -16.85 37.44 21.12
CA VAL A 34 -16.94 35.96 21.24
C VAL A 34 -16.66 35.29 19.90
N ILE A 35 -17.22 35.82 18.81
CA ILE A 35 -17.00 35.27 17.46
C ILE A 35 -15.54 35.45 17.04
N ASN A 36 -14.91 36.59 17.37
CA ASN A 36 -13.49 36.80 17.10
C ASN A 36 -12.60 35.79 17.85
N THR A 37 -12.90 35.51 19.12
CA THR A 37 -12.18 34.48 19.89
C THR A 37 -12.25 33.11 19.22
N ILE A 38 -13.44 32.72 18.72
CA ILE A 38 -13.62 31.45 17.99
C ILE A 38 -12.78 31.43 16.71
N TYR A 39 -12.77 32.52 15.93
CA TYR A 39 -11.98 32.59 14.70
C TYR A 39 -10.47 32.46 14.96
N VAL A 40 -9.97 33.13 15.99
CA VAL A 40 -8.55 33.02 16.38
C VAL A 40 -8.23 31.60 16.86
N TYR A 41 -9.07 31.00 17.71
CA TYR A 41 -8.89 29.62 18.17
C TYR A 41 -8.83 28.62 17.02
N ASN A 42 -9.77 28.70 16.08
CA ASN A 42 -9.79 27.81 14.91
C ASN A 42 -8.55 28.01 14.03
N ALA A 43 -8.10 29.25 13.85
CA ALA A 43 -6.87 29.54 13.11
C ALA A 43 -5.64 28.90 13.77
N ILE A 44 -5.52 29.00 15.10
CA ILE A 44 -4.44 28.36 15.86
C ILE A 44 -4.48 26.84 15.70
N VAL A 45 -5.64 26.23 15.90
CA VAL A 45 -5.81 24.77 15.79
C VAL A 45 -5.47 24.29 14.38
N ASN A 46 -5.92 25.00 13.34
CA ASN A 46 -5.63 24.65 11.95
C ASN A 46 -4.13 24.73 11.64
N VAL A 47 -3.45 25.77 12.12
CA VAL A 47 -2.00 25.92 11.91
C VAL A 47 -1.22 24.83 12.66
N LEU A 48 -1.55 24.58 13.92
CA LEU A 48 -0.90 23.52 14.70
C LEU A 48 -1.11 22.14 14.07
N TRP A 49 -2.31 21.86 13.57
CA TRP A 49 -2.62 20.63 12.87
C TRP A 49 -1.85 20.48 11.56
N ALA A 50 -1.76 21.56 10.77
CA ALA A 50 -0.98 21.56 9.52
C ALA A 50 0.51 21.31 9.79
N LEU A 51 1.07 21.93 10.83
CA LEU A 51 2.45 21.70 11.25
C LEU A 51 2.65 20.25 11.69
N TYR A 52 1.81 19.75 12.60
CA TYR A 52 1.88 18.38 13.08
C TYR A 52 1.85 17.37 11.93
N LYS A 53 0.96 17.57 10.94
CA LYS A 53 0.89 16.75 9.74
C LYS A 53 2.18 16.80 8.92
N ALA A 54 2.70 17.99 8.62
CA ALA A 54 3.92 18.14 7.84
C ALA A 54 5.12 17.44 8.50
N LEU A 55 5.25 17.55 9.83
CA LEU A 55 6.31 16.89 10.58
C LEU A 55 6.14 15.37 10.61
N ALA A 56 4.90 14.90 10.77
CA ALA A 56 4.59 13.47 10.72
C ALA A 56 4.89 12.89 9.33
N GLU A 57 4.53 13.60 8.25
CA GLU A 57 4.82 13.23 6.87
C GLU A 57 6.33 13.21 6.60
N GLU A 58 7.08 14.22 7.04
CA GLU A 58 8.54 14.26 6.89
C GLU A 58 9.22 13.09 7.61
N TYR A 59 8.84 12.82 8.87
CA TYR A 59 9.38 11.70 9.63
C TYR A 59 9.02 10.37 8.98
N TYR A 60 7.78 10.23 8.53
CA TYR A 60 7.29 9.03 7.86
C TYR A 60 8.07 8.75 6.57
N THR A 61 8.13 9.72 5.66
CA THR A 61 8.91 9.65 4.42
C THR A 61 10.38 9.37 4.68
N SER A 62 10.98 10.04 5.67
CA SER A 62 12.37 9.80 6.05
C SER A 62 12.60 8.38 6.55
N ASN A 63 11.67 7.84 7.35
CA ASN A 63 11.71 6.46 7.82
C ASN A 63 11.60 5.47 6.64
N LEU A 64 10.67 5.67 5.71
CA LEU A 64 10.56 4.84 4.51
C LEU A 64 11.85 4.88 3.67
N ARG A 65 12.40 6.07 3.40
CA ARG A 65 13.65 6.21 2.65
C ARG A 65 14.83 5.53 3.36
N SER A 66 14.85 5.56 4.70
CA SER A 66 15.95 4.99 5.49
C SER A 66 16.07 3.46 5.40
N THR A 67 15.00 2.75 5.01
CA THR A 67 15.07 1.29 4.82
C THR A 67 15.87 0.91 3.57
N GLY A 68 16.00 1.82 2.60
CA GLY A 68 16.63 1.54 1.30
C GLY A 68 15.82 0.59 0.41
N HIS A 69 14.61 0.22 0.83
CA HIS A 69 13.74 -0.70 0.10
C HIS A 69 12.85 0.02 -0.91
N THR A 70 12.31 -0.75 -1.85
CA THR A 70 11.32 -0.24 -2.82
C THR A 70 9.92 -0.34 -2.23
N PHE A 71 9.11 0.69 -2.47
CA PHE A 71 7.69 0.70 -2.11
C PHE A 71 6.81 0.65 -3.36
N VAL A 72 5.70 -0.07 -3.27
CA VAL A 72 4.70 -0.16 -4.34
C VAL A 72 3.30 -0.03 -3.77
N TYR A 73 2.40 0.57 -4.55
CA TYR A 73 1.02 0.76 -4.13
C TYR A 73 0.03 0.03 -5.05
N MET A 74 -1.15 -0.27 -4.48
CA MET A 74 -2.33 -0.76 -5.19
C MET A 74 -3.57 -0.02 -4.68
N ASP A 75 -4.22 0.73 -5.56
CA ASP A 75 -5.51 1.37 -5.30
C ASP A 75 -6.62 0.40 -5.63
N ILE A 76 -7.46 0.11 -4.64
CA ILE A 76 -8.46 -0.94 -4.69
C ILE A 76 -9.84 -0.32 -4.91
N GLU A 77 -10.61 -0.91 -5.82
CA GLU A 77 -12.00 -0.58 -6.10
C GLU A 77 -12.86 -1.84 -6.02
N SER A 78 -14.05 -1.75 -5.44
CA SER A 78 -15.03 -2.84 -5.45
C SER A 78 -16.42 -2.28 -5.67
N GLY A 79 -17.15 -2.83 -6.65
CA GLY A 79 -18.52 -2.35 -6.95
C GLY A 79 -18.61 -0.90 -7.42
N GLY A 80 -17.53 -0.33 -7.97
CA GLY A 80 -17.46 1.08 -8.35
C GLY A 80 -17.09 2.02 -7.19
N GLU A 81 -16.88 1.51 -5.97
CA GLU A 81 -16.43 2.30 -4.82
C GLU A 81 -14.94 2.13 -4.57
N ALA A 82 -14.26 3.23 -4.26
CA ALA A 82 -12.87 3.21 -3.82
C ALA A 82 -12.78 2.58 -2.42
N PHE A 83 -12.08 1.45 -2.32
CA PHE A 83 -11.77 0.82 -1.05
C PHE A 83 -10.61 1.50 -0.33
N GLY A 84 -9.66 2.02 -1.11
CA GLY A 84 -8.47 2.73 -0.64
C GLY A 84 -7.18 2.12 -1.18
N ARG A 85 -6.06 2.54 -0.62
CA ARG A 85 -4.71 2.13 -1.05
C ARG A 85 -4.13 1.07 -0.12
N LEU A 86 -3.48 0.07 -0.71
CA LEU A 86 -2.52 -0.79 -0.06
C LEU A 86 -1.11 -0.32 -0.44
N LEU A 87 -0.26 -0.02 0.54
CA LEU A 87 1.15 0.30 0.33
C LEU A 87 2.01 -0.83 0.86
N PHE A 88 2.91 -1.34 0.04
CA PHE A 88 3.80 -2.44 0.38
C PHE A 88 5.26 -2.00 0.34
N GLU A 89 6.01 -2.45 1.33
CA GLU A 89 7.47 -2.50 1.30
C GLU A 89 7.92 -3.82 0.67
N LEU A 90 8.88 -3.77 -0.25
CA LEU A 90 9.48 -4.93 -0.88
C LEU A 90 10.89 -5.16 -0.34
N PHE A 91 11.15 -6.36 0.20
CA PHE A 91 12.42 -6.75 0.79
C PHE A 91 13.44 -7.11 -0.30
N SER A 92 13.85 -6.11 -1.09
CA SER A 92 14.71 -6.25 -2.26
C SER A 92 16.16 -6.61 -1.93
N ASP A 93 16.57 -6.45 -0.67
CA ASP A 93 17.85 -6.89 -0.12
C ASP A 93 17.95 -8.42 -0.01
N VAL A 94 16.85 -9.09 0.33
CA VAL A 94 16.80 -10.55 0.45
C VAL A 94 16.20 -11.24 -0.77
N CYS A 95 15.17 -10.66 -1.40
CA CYS A 95 14.45 -11.24 -2.55
C CYS A 95 14.52 -10.33 -3.80
N PRO A 96 15.70 -9.93 -4.32
CA PRO A 96 15.81 -8.94 -5.40
C PRO A 96 15.08 -9.34 -6.69
N LYS A 97 15.13 -10.61 -7.10
CA LYS A 97 14.48 -11.10 -8.33
C LYS A 97 12.96 -11.07 -8.19
N THR A 98 12.45 -11.57 -7.07
CA THR A 98 11.01 -11.61 -6.77
C THR A 98 10.45 -10.20 -6.63
N CYS A 99 11.16 -9.33 -5.91
CA CYS A 99 10.77 -7.92 -5.76
C CYS A 99 10.78 -7.19 -7.10
N LYS A 100 11.78 -7.42 -7.97
CA LYS A 100 11.83 -6.83 -9.30
C LYS A 100 10.65 -7.28 -10.16
N ASN A 101 10.31 -8.57 -10.15
CA ASN A 101 9.11 -9.06 -10.82
C ASN A 101 7.85 -8.33 -10.38
N PHE A 102 7.62 -8.27 -9.06
CA PHE A 102 6.43 -7.62 -8.53
C PHE A 102 6.39 -6.12 -8.81
N LYS A 103 7.51 -5.41 -8.63
CA LYS A 103 7.66 -3.98 -8.92
C LYS A 103 7.32 -3.65 -10.39
N THR A 104 7.92 -4.38 -11.32
CA THR A 104 7.72 -4.16 -12.76
C THR A 104 6.28 -4.48 -13.17
N LEU A 105 5.65 -5.49 -12.56
CA LEU A 105 4.22 -5.75 -12.76
C LEU A 105 3.33 -4.67 -12.12
N CYS A 106 3.73 -4.03 -11.03
CA CYS A 106 3.03 -2.86 -10.48
C CYS A 106 3.16 -1.64 -11.40
N SER A 107 4.34 -1.37 -11.97
CA SER A 107 4.55 -0.22 -12.85
C SER A 107 3.97 -0.42 -14.25
N GLY A 108 3.87 -1.66 -14.72
CA GLY A 108 3.44 -1.99 -16.08
C GLY A 108 4.48 -1.67 -17.16
N GLU A 109 5.71 -1.31 -16.76
CA GLU A 109 6.78 -0.88 -17.69
C GLU A 109 7.25 -1.97 -18.66
N ALA A 110 7.00 -3.25 -18.34
CA ALA A 110 7.37 -4.39 -19.19
C ALA A 110 6.47 -4.55 -20.43
N GLY A 111 5.31 -3.87 -20.48
CA GLY A 111 4.39 -3.93 -21.61
C GLY A 111 3.81 -5.34 -21.81
N LEU A 112 3.95 -5.88 -23.02
CA LEU A 112 3.44 -7.20 -23.39
C LEU A 112 4.54 -8.27 -23.26
N SER A 113 4.17 -9.42 -22.72
CA SER A 113 4.99 -10.64 -22.78
C SER A 113 5.10 -11.19 -24.20
N LYS A 114 5.96 -12.20 -24.39
CA LYS A 114 6.06 -12.95 -25.65
C LYS A 114 4.74 -13.63 -26.03
N SER A 115 3.89 -13.91 -25.05
CA SER A 115 2.56 -14.51 -25.20
C SER A 115 1.46 -13.48 -25.49
N ASN A 116 1.82 -12.20 -25.74
CA ASN A 116 0.91 -11.06 -25.86
C ASN A 116 0.05 -10.79 -24.61
N LEU A 117 0.50 -11.25 -23.45
CA LEU A 117 -0.13 -10.98 -22.16
C LEU A 117 0.39 -9.67 -21.58
N GLU A 118 -0.51 -8.78 -21.14
CA GLU A 118 -0.13 -7.53 -20.46
C GLU A 118 0.49 -7.80 -19.09
N LEU A 119 1.74 -7.35 -18.91
CA LEU A 119 2.52 -7.50 -17.70
C LEU A 119 2.28 -6.31 -16.75
N SER A 120 1.03 -6.16 -16.31
CA SER A 120 0.61 -5.09 -15.39
C SER A 120 -0.47 -5.56 -14.43
N TYR A 121 -0.37 -5.25 -13.12
CA TYR A 121 -1.42 -5.56 -12.14
C TYR A 121 -2.68 -4.70 -12.30
N LYS A 122 -2.61 -3.57 -13.00
CA LYS A 122 -3.74 -2.67 -13.22
C LYS A 122 -4.89 -3.42 -13.90
N GLY A 123 -6.10 -3.27 -13.37
CA GLY A 123 -7.31 -3.92 -13.88
C GLY A 123 -7.48 -5.40 -13.47
N SER A 124 -6.46 -6.02 -12.86
CA SER A 124 -6.58 -7.38 -12.33
C SER A 124 -7.43 -7.39 -11.05
N ILE A 125 -7.97 -8.56 -10.71
CA ILE A 125 -8.83 -8.73 -9.53
C ILE A 125 -8.19 -9.60 -8.46
N PHE A 126 -8.73 -9.51 -7.24
CA PHE A 126 -8.59 -10.54 -6.23
C PHE A 126 -9.64 -11.63 -6.50
N HIS A 127 -9.21 -12.75 -7.08
CA HIS A 127 -10.11 -13.84 -7.47
C HIS A 127 -10.40 -14.83 -6.34
N ARG A 128 -9.62 -14.78 -5.25
CA ARG A 128 -9.78 -15.66 -4.09
C ARG A 128 -9.49 -14.91 -2.79
N VAL A 129 -10.38 -15.11 -1.82
CA VAL A 129 -10.36 -14.55 -0.47
C VAL A 129 -10.69 -15.69 0.48
N LEU A 130 -9.71 -16.08 1.30
CA LEU A 130 -9.90 -17.01 2.38
C LEU A 130 -9.82 -16.23 3.70
N PRO A 131 -10.95 -15.90 4.35
CA PRO A 131 -10.95 -15.22 5.64
C PRO A 131 -10.12 -15.98 6.67
N ASN A 132 -9.37 -15.28 7.51
CA ASN A 132 -8.37 -15.88 8.39
C ASN A 132 -7.34 -16.74 7.62
N GLY A 133 -7.01 -16.36 6.40
CA GLY A 133 -6.04 -17.06 5.58
C GLY A 133 -5.24 -16.05 4.79
N TRP A 134 -5.57 -15.91 3.52
CA TRP A 134 -4.94 -14.96 2.62
C TRP A 134 -5.93 -14.42 1.58
N LEU A 135 -5.62 -13.24 1.05
CA LEU A 135 -6.14 -12.76 -0.21
C LEU A 135 -5.21 -13.21 -1.32
N GLN A 136 -5.74 -13.57 -2.47
CA GLN A 136 -4.94 -13.92 -3.65
C GLN A 136 -5.38 -13.08 -4.84
N GLY A 137 -4.39 -12.44 -5.47
CA GLY A 137 -4.57 -11.51 -6.56
C GLY A 137 -3.96 -12.00 -7.87
N ARG A 138 -4.09 -11.13 -8.87
CA ARG A 138 -3.64 -11.32 -10.26
C ARG A 138 -4.42 -12.40 -11.00
N ASP A 139 -5.58 -11.99 -11.48
CA ASP A 139 -6.30 -12.67 -12.54
C ASP A 139 -6.67 -11.69 -13.63
N ILE A 140 -6.08 -11.90 -14.81
CA ILE A 140 -6.35 -11.16 -16.05
C ILE A 140 -6.91 -12.06 -17.15
N SER A 141 -7.20 -13.33 -16.84
CA SER A 141 -7.85 -14.20 -17.81
C SER A 141 -9.23 -13.60 -18.15
N PRO A 142 -9.67 -13.63 -19.43
CA PRO A 142 -11.01 -13.18 -19.80
C PRO A 142 -12.11 -13.90 -18.98
N GLU A 143 -11.86 -15.16 -18.65
CA GLU A 143 -12.74 -16.01 -17.86
C GLU A 143 -12.68 -15.73 -16.35
N ARG A 144 -11.67 -14.96 -15.91
CA ARG A 144 -11.40 -14.63 -14.51
C ARG A 144 -11.43 -15.86 -13.59
N LYS A 145 -10.78 -16.95 -13.98
CA LYS A 145 -10.76 -18.23 -13.24
C LYS A 145 -9.54 -18.43 -12.33
N GLY A 146 -8.66 -17.44 -12.21
CA GLY A 146 -7.40 -17.57 -11.47
C GLY A 146 -6.39 -18.50 -12.14
N ILE A 147 -6.52 -18.72 -13.44
CA ILE A 147 -5.66 -19.59 -14.24
C ILE A 147 -4.65 -18.73 -15.00
N GLY A 148 -3.37 -19.10 -14.90
CA GLY A 148 -2.28 -18.49 -15.66
C GLY A 148 -1.60 -17.33 -14.92
N GLY A 149 -1.13 -16.38 -15.73
CA GLY A 149 -0.19 -15.34 -15.31
C GLY A 149 1.21 -15.64 -15.84
N GLU A 150 1.95 -14.58 -16.18
CA GLU A 150 3.34 -14.67 -16.64
C GLU A 150 4.17 -13.72 -15.77
N SER A 151 5.39 -14.14 -15.43
CA SER A 151 6.37 -13.25 -14.79
C SER A 151 7.05 -12.37 -15.84
N ILE A 152 7.80 -11.37 -15.39
CA ILE A 152 8.63 -10.57 -16.30
C ILE A 152 9.79 -11.37 -16.93
N TYR A 153 10.04 -12.58 -16.43
CA TYR A 153 11.11 -13.48 -16.89
C TYR A 153 10.59 -14.58 -17.83
N GLY A 154 9.28 -14.67 -18.04
CA GLY A 154 8.61 -15.76 -18.77
C GLY A 154 7.54 -16.46 -17.93
N PRO A 155 7.09 -17.66 -18.33
CA PRO A 155 5.95 -18.35 -17.72
C PRO A 155 6.08 -18.53 -16.21
N THR A 156 7.24 -18.95 -15.74
CA THR A 156 7.55 -19.11 -14.31
C THR A 156 9.00 -18.75 -14.00
N PHE A 157 9.31 -18.55 -12.72
CA PHE A 157 10.65 -18.41 -12.17
C PHE A 157 10.79 -19.14 -10.82
N GLU A 158 12.04 -19.37 -10.42
CA GLU A 158 12.40 -20.16 -9.25
C GLU A 158 12.03 -19.51 -7.91
N ASP A 159 11.86 -20.32 -6.87
CA ASP A 159 11.84 -19.83 -5.49
C ASP A 159 13.21 -19.23 -5.14
N GLU A 160 13.23 -17.98 -4.72
CA GLU A 160 14.48 -17.24 -4.48
C GLU A 160 15.07 -17.53 -3.10
N ASN A 161 14.27 -17.40 -2.04
CA ASN A 161 14.62 -17.82 -0.67
C ASN A 161 13.36 -17.87 0.22
N PHE A 162 13.54 -18.33 1.46
CA PHE A 162 12.48 -18.46 2.47
C PHE A 162 12.84 -17.77 3.80
N VAL A 163 13.58 -16.66 3.76
CA VAL A 163 14.05 -15.98 4.99
C VAL A 163 12.92 -15.22 5.70
N VAL A 164 11.92 -14.78 4.94
CA VAL A 164 10.77 -14.03 5.46
C VAL A 164 9.71 -15.02 5.93
N SER A 165 9.39 -15.01 7.22
CA SER A 165 8.36 -15.87 7.81
C SER A 165 6.97 -15.23 7.69
N HIS A 166 5.95 -16.07 7.54
CA HIS A 166 4.53 -15.71 7.48
C HIS A 166 3.93 -15.51 8.87
N ASN A 167 4.58 -14.68 9.69
CA ASN A 167 4.29 -14.58 11.13
C ASN A 167 3.22 -13.55 11.50
N LYS A 168 2.68 -12.81 10.53
CA LYS A 168 1.71 -11.74 10.77
C LYS A 168 0.78 -11.52 9.59
N ARG A 169 -0.25 -10.70 9.83
CA ARG A 169 -1.13 -10.15 8.80
C ARG A 169 -0.36 -9.16 7.92
N GLY A 170 -0.64 -9.16 6.62
CA GLY A 170 -0.07 -8.23 5.66
C GLY A 170 1.25 -8.67 5.05
N ILE A 171 1.69 -9.92 5.24
CA ILE A 171 2.86 -10.46 4.51
C ILE A 171 2.47 -10.66 3.05
N LEU A 172 3.30 -10.13 2.15
CA LEU A 172 3.18 -10.24 0.71
C LEU A 172 4.09 -11.36 0.20
N GLY A 173 3.54 -12.25 -0.63
CA GLY A 173 4.34 -13.32 -1.23
C GLY A 173 3.75 -13.92 -2.51
N MET A 174 4.51 -14.83 -3.12
CA MET A 174 4.20 -15.42 -4.42
C MET A 174 3.39 -16.71 -4.28
N VAL A 175 2.31 -16.81 -5.05
CA VAL A 175 1.60 -18.09 -5.24
C VAL A 175 2.39 -18.94 -6.23
N ASN A 176 2.52 -20.23 -5.93
CA ASN A 176 3.11 -21.23 -6.82
C ASN A 176 2.19 -22.46 -6.97
N GLN A 177 2.54 -23.33 -7.90
CA GLN A 177 1.90 -24.62 -8.23
C GLN A 177 2.86 -25.79 -7.93
N GLY A 178 3.77 -25.59 -6.98
CA GLY A 178 4.92 -26.45 -6.72
C GLY A 178 6.21 -25.63 -6.62
N ALA A 179 7.30 -26.30 -6.26
CA ALA A 179 8.60 -25.65 -6.15
C ALA A 179 9.00 -25.02 -7.49
N HIS A 180 9.60 -23.83 -7.41
CA HIS A 180 10.15 -23.09 -8.54
C HIS A 180 9.17 -22.76 -9.66
N SER A 181 7.90 -22.49 -9.30
CA SER A 181 6.85 -22.17 -10.28
C SER A 181 6.18 -20.81 -10.01
N ASN A 182 6.92 -19.84 -9.49
CA ASN A 182 6.41 -18.49 -9.24
C ASN A 182 6.12 -17.78 -10.56
N SER A 183 5.09 -16.93 -10.63
CA SER A 183 4.74 -16.20 -11.85
C SER A 183 4.36 -14.74 -11.58
N SER A 184 3.08 -14.40 -11.66
CA SER A 184 2.54 -13.09 -11.27
C SER A 184 1.45 -13.20 -10.21
N GLN A 185 0.97 -14.39 -9.88
CA GLN A 185 0.01 -14.54 -8.78
C GLN A 185 0.69 -14.31 -7.43
N PHE A 186 0.02 -13.53 -6.59
CA PHE A 186 0.51 -13.14 -5.28
C PHE A 186 -0.57 -13.33 -4.23
N TYR A 187 -0.15 -13.45 -2.97
CA TYR A 187 -1.04 -13.43 -1.82
C TYR A 187 -0.68 -12.32 -0.84
N ILE A 188 -1.66 -11.94 -0.03
CA ILE A 188 -1.48 -11.08 1.15
C ILE A 188 -2.08 -11.84 2.34
N THR A 189 -1.28 -12.12 3.37
CA THR A 189 -1.76 -12.84 4.54
C THR A 189 -2.78 -12.00 5.32
N LEU A 190 -3.84 -12.64 5.81
CA LEU A 190 -4.86 -12.02 6.65
C LEU A 190 -4.65 -12.32 8.14
N GLN A 191 -3.82 -13.32 8.44
CA GLN A 191 -3.35 -13.69 9.76
C GLN A 191 -1.99 -14.42 9.66
N PRO A 192 -1.31 -14.76 10.76
CA PRO A 192 -0.12 -15.60 10.71
C PRO A 192 -0.42 -16.96 10.05
N THR A 193 0.42 -17.38 9.11
CA THR A 193 0.27 -18.61 8.31
C THR A 193 1.59 -19.38 8.20
N SER A 194 2.23 -19.69 9.33
CA SER A 194 3.56 -20.32 9.39
C SER A 194 3.70 -21.66 8.63
N TRP A 195 2.60 -22.36 8.34
CA TRP A 195 2.62 -23.57 7.51
C TRP A 195 3.05 -23.30 6.04
N MET A 196 3.02 -22.04 5.62
CA MET A 196 3.52 -21.54 4.33
C MET A 196 5.03 -21.32 4.31
N ASP A 197 5.68 -21.26 5.48
CA ASP A 197 7.13 -21.11 5.59
C ASP A 197 7.82 -22.26 4.84
N HIS A 198 8.89 -21.93 4.13
CA HIS A 198 9.67 -22.85 3.28
C HIS A 198 8.91 -23.48 2.10
N LYS A 199 7.68 -23.04 1.81
CA LYS A 199 6.88 -23.51 0.66
C LYS A 199 6.53 -22.39 -0.31
N TYR A 200 6.37 -21.18 0.21
CA TYR A 200 6.03 -19.99 -0.58
C TYR A 200 7.02 -18.87 -0.28
N VAL A 201 7.48 -18.18 -1.32
CA VAL A 201 8.39 -17.03 -1.16
C VAL A 201 7.59 -15.83 -0.65
N ALA A 202 7.87 -15.38 0.57
CA ALA A 202 7.46 -14.08 1.07
C ALA A 202 8.56 -13.05 0.76
N PHE A 203 8.19 -11.88 0.27
CA PHE A 203 9.14 -10.89 -0.25
C PHE A 203 8.77 -9.44 0.08
N GLY A 204 7.73 -9.22 0.89
CA GLY A 204 7.34 -7.89 1.29
C GLY A 204 6.29 -7.88 2.39
N GLN A 205 5.88 -6.68 2.78
CA GLN A 205 4.86 -6.47 3.80
C GLN A 205 4.02 -5.23 3.54
N LEU A 206 2.78 -5.25 3.99
CA LEU A 206 1.89 -4.09 4.03
C LEU A 206 2.40 -3.09 5.08
N VAL A 207 2.60 -1.85 4.67
CA VAL A 207 2.98 -0.72 5.55
C VAL A 207 1.83 0.28 5.73
N GLU A 208 0.94 0.42 4.74
CA GLU A 208 -0.33 1.15 4.87
C GLU A 208 -1.50 0.39 4.23
N GLY A 209 -2.71 0.65 4.70
CA GLY A 209 -3.93 0.07 4.12
C GLY A 209 -4.53 -1.07 4.92
N THR A 210 -4.22 -1.19 6.21
CA THR A 210 -4.81 -2.22 7.10
C THR A 210 -6.34 -2.24 7.05
N GLU A 211 -6.99 -1.07 7.01
CA GLU A 211 -8.44 -0.98 6.88
C GLU A 211 -8.96 -1.43 5.51
N VAL A 212 -8.20 -1.18 4.45
CA VAL A 212 -8.49 -1.69 3.10
C VAL A 212 -8.42 -3.22 3.09
N LEU A 213 -7.41 -3.78 3.75
CA LEU A 213 -7.23 -5.24 3.87
C LEU A 213 -8.36 -5.89 4.67
N LYS A 214 -8.83 -5.25 5.76
CA LYS A 214 -10.00 -5.70 6.53
C LYS A 214 -11.28 -5.66 5.69
N ARG A 215 -11.49 -4.58 4.93
CA ARG A 215 -12.65 -4.46 4.03
C ARG A 215 -12.66 -5.55 2.97
N LEU A 216 -11.50 -5.84 2.36
CA LEU A 216 -11.35 -6.91 1.37
C LEU A 216 -11.65 -8.29 1.96
N GLU A 217 -11.17 -8.59 3.16
CA GLU A 217 -11.48 -9.85 3.86
C GLU A 217 -12.96 -10.01 4.19
N ALA A 218 -13.65 -8.91 4.49
CA ALA A 218 -15.08 -8.91 4.81
C ALA A 218 -16.01 -9.02 3.59
N VAL A 219 -15.47 -9.00 2.35
CA VAL A 219 -16.29 -9.13 1.14
C VAL A 219 -16.94 -10.53 1.11
N PRO A 220 -18.27 -10.63 0.93
CA PRO A 220 -18.94 -11.92 0.84
C PRO A 220 -18.41 -12.78 -0.31
N THR A 221 -18.11 -14.05 -0.03
CA THR A 221 -17.58 -15.00 -1.01
C THR A 221 -18.56 -16.13 -1.33
N TYR A 222 -18.35 -16.80 -2.47
CA TYR A 222 -18.89 -18.12 -2.79
C TYR A 222 -17.72 -19.02 -3.21
N ASN A 223 -17.46 -20.09 -2.46
CA ASN A 223 -16.26 -20.93 -2.63
C ASN A 223 -14.98 -20.10 -2.70
N GLU A 224 -14.77 -19.23 -1.70
CA GLU A 224 -13.63 -18.31 -1.57
C GLU A 224 -13.52 -17.25 -2.68
N ARG A 225 -14.38 -17.28 -3.71
CA ARG A 225 -14.42 -16.24 -4.73
C ARG A 225 -15.29 -15.06 -4.27
N PRO A 226 -14.80 -13.81 -4.29
CA PRO A 226 -15.61 -12.64 -4.00
C PRO A 226 -16.86 -12.56 -4.88
N LYS A 227 -18.03 -12.33 -4.26
CA LYS A 227 -19.29 -12.10 -5.00
C LYS A 227 -19.29 -10.78 -5.75
N GLN A 228 -18.59 -9.78 -5.21
CA GLN A 228 -18.33 -8.50 -5.86
C GLN A 228 -16.87 -8.47 -6.30
N ASN A 229 -16.62 -8.02 -7.53
CA ASN A 229 -15.26 -7.92 -8.04
C ASN A 229 -14.48 -6.85 -7.28
N CYS A 230 -13.41 -7.27 -6.60
CA CYS A 230 -12.41 -6.38 -6.02
C CYS A 230 -11.24 -6.25 -7.01
N LYS A 231 -11.07 -5.07 -7.59
CA LYS A 231 -10.15 -4.75 -8.69
C LYS A 231 -9.03 -3.85 -8.21
N ILE A 232 -7.82 -4.05 -8.74
CA ILE A 232 -6.71 -3.10 -8.65
C ILE A 232 -6.96 -2.01 -9.70
N ALA A 233 -7.51 -0.87 -9.29
CA ALA A 233 -7.84 0.24 -10.19
C ALA A 233 -6.59 0.98 -10.69
N ALA A 234 -5.60 1.14 -9.82
CA ALA A 234 -4.28 1.67 -10.16
C ALA A 234 -3.21 0.98 -9.31
N CYS A 235 -1.99 0.92 -9.82
CA CYS A 235 -0.83 0.43 -9.10
C CYS A 235 0.43 1.05 -9.68
N GLY A 236 1.51 1.04 -8.91
CA GLY A 236 2.77 1.62 -9.34
C GLY A 236 3.84 1.58 -8.26
N VAL A 237 5.00 2.13 -8.59
CA VAL A 237 6.06 2.40 -7.62
C VAL A 237 5.67 3.63 -6.80
N PHE A 238 5.90 3.56 -5.50
CA PHE A 238 5.72 4.68 -4.58
C PHE A 238 7.09 5.23 -4.22
N GLU A 239 7.30 6.51 -4.50
CA GLU A 239 8.48 7.26 -4.08
C GLU A 239 8.09 8.09 -2.83
N PRO A 240 8.60 7.75 -1.64
CA PRO A 240 8.29 8.45 -0.39
C PRO A 240 8.72 9.91 -0.39
#